data_AF-A0AA39WKV0-F1
#
_entry.id   AF-A0AA39WKV0-F1
#
_cell.length_a   1.000
_cell.length_b   1.000
_cell.length_c   1.000
_cell.angle_alpha   90.00
_cell.angle_beta   90.00
_cell.angle_gamma   90.00
#
_symmetry.space_group_name_H-M   'P 1'
#
loop_
_entity.id
_entity.type
_entity.pdbx_description
1 polymer ?
#
loop_
_entity_poly.entity_id
_entity_poly.type
_entity_poly.pdbx_seq_one_letter_code
_entity_poly.pdbx_strand_id
1 'polypeptide(L)'
;MNSIPTDIRTHVKKHPDAIIRVCSYHRRDFDLVVVRSRPHEMQSIRTSLQAAFETLPAAKLGIFDRLPVELMFLVHRNLDIRSFFHFRQINRQARVLSTGLHEYQLISKHGLEGLRGPLRTGLAHCFTITDLYRPLVTDKCSTCGGFGGLLFLFTAERCCLDCLQSSAHYRVLPPVYFRQSCTHISKSAPAPIRASFADRAWHL
;
A
#
# COMPACT_ATOMS: atom_id res chain seq x y z
N MET A 1 -25.09 15.16 9.50
CA MET A 1 -23.94 15.92 10.05
C MET A 1 -24.08 15.91 11.56
N ASN A 2 -23.38 15.02 12.25
CA ASN A 2 -23.49 14.90 13.71
C ASN A 2 -22.65 16.00 14.35
N SER A 3 -23.32 17.00 14.92
CA SER A 3 -22.68 18.07 15.70
C SER A 3 -21.97 17.44 16.90
N ILE A 4 -20.66 17.70 17.00
CA ILE A 4 -19.86 17.28 18.15
C ILE A 4 -20.41 18.02 19.38
N PRO A 5 -20.77 17.33 20.47
CA PRO A 5 -21.26 17.94 21.71
C PRO A 5 -20.37 19.09 22.18
N THR A 6 -20.98 20.19 22.61
CA THR A 6 -20.29 21.44 22.98
C THR A 6 -19.23 21.21 24.07
N ASP A 7 -19.52 20.32 25.02
CA ASP A 7 -18.62 19.79 26.06
C ASP A 7 -17.27 19.35 25.48
N ILE A 8 -17.29 18.42 24.52
CA ILE A 8 -16.09 17.85 23.90
C ILE A 8 -15.26 18.95 23.24
N ARG A 9 -15.93 19.91 22.58
CA ARG A 9 -15.25 21.04 21.94
C ARG A 9 -14.57 21.96 22.96
N THR A 10 -15.17 22.18 24.13
CA THR A 10 -14.53 22.90 25.25
C THR A 10 -13.34 22.14 25.81
N HIS A 11 -13.44 20.82 26.00
CA HIS A 11 -12.33 19.99 26.49
C HIS A 11 -11.15 19.95 25.50
N VAL A 12 -11.43 19.85 24.19
CA VAL A 12 -10.41 19.91 23.14
C VAL A 12 -9.69 21.25 23.13
N LYS A 13 -10.42 22.37 23.33
CA LYS A 13 -9.82 23.71 23.44
C LYS A 13 -9.01 23.90 24.72
N LYS A 14 -9.42 23.27 25.82
CA LYS A 14 -8.78 23.43 27.13
C LYS A 14 -7.48 22.62 27.27
N HIS A 15 -7.37 21.49 26.57
CA HIS A 15 -6.24 20.57 26.69
C HIS A 15 -5.63 20.14 25.34
N PRO A 16 -5.35 21.07 24.41
CA PRO A 16 -4.86 20.71 23.08
C PRO A 16 -3.55 19.92 23.15
N ASP A 17 -2.61 20.35 23.99
CA ASP A 17 -1.30 19.72 24.10
C ASP A 17 -1.37 18.32 24.73
N ALA A 18 -2.25 18.11 25.71
CA ALA A 18 -2.42 16.79 26.33
C ALA A 18 -3.05 15.80 25.34
N ILE A 19 -4.04 16.25 24.56
CA ILE A 19 -4.66 15.44 23.50
C ILE A 19 -3.63 15.11 22.43
N ILE A 20 -2.89 16.11 21.93
CA ILE A 20 -1.82 15.87 20.96
C ILE A 20 -0.79 14.93 21.55
N ARG A 21 -0.34 15.08 22.80
CA ARG A 21 0.65 14.19 23.43
C ARG A 21 0.17 12.74 23.48
N VAL A 22 -1.10 12.50 23.81
CA VAL A 22 -1.68 11.15 23.88
C VAL A 22 -1.90 10.57 22.48
N CYS A 23 -2.46 11.36 21.55
CA CYS A 23 -2.75 10.91 20.18
C CYS A 23 -1.49 10.80 19.30
N SER A 24 -0.44 11.56 19.61
CA SER A 24 0.88 11.49 18.96
C SER A 24 1.84 10.54 19.66
N TYR A 25 1.40 9.85 20.72
CA TYR A 25 2.24 8.87 21.42
C TYR A 25 2.67 7.78 20.43
N HIS A 26 3.94 7.86 20.06
CA HIS A 26 4.56 6.88 19.21
C HIS A 26 4.98 5.69 20.05
N ARG A 27 4.24 4.58 19.97
CA ARG A 27 4.63 3.32 20.61
C ARG A 27 5.86 2.75 19.87
N ARG A 28 7.05 3.07 20.38
CA ARG A 28 8.36 2.72 19.77
C ARG A 28 8.54 1.23 19.51
N ASP A 29 7.87 0.38 20.28
CA ASP A 29 7.90 -1.07 20.10
C ASP A 29 7.41 -1.48 18.70
N PHE A 30 6.56 -0.66 18.05
CA PHE A 30 6.13 -0.89 16.67
C PHE A 30 7.25 -0.75 15.65
N ASP A 31 8.29 0.02 15.92
CA ASP A 31 9.44 0.13 15.00
C ASP A 31 10.25 -1.16 14.92
N LEU A 32 10.09 -2.06 15.92
CA LEU A 32 10.74 -3.37 15.93
C LEU A 32 9.91 -4.45 15.23
N VAL A 33 8.60 -4.26 15.07
CA VAL A 33 7.69 -5.32 14.59
C VAL A 33 6.96 -4.97 13.29
N VAL A 34 6.94 -3.70 12.86
CA VAL A 34 6.30 -3.26 11.63
C VAL A 34 7.36 -2.86 10.61
N VAL A 35 7.14 -3.24 9.34
CA VAL A 35 7.94 -2.72 8.23
C VAL A 35 7.65 -1.22 8.09
N ARG A 36 8.61 -0.39 8.51
CA ARG A 36 8.55 1.07 8.38
C ARG A 36 9.83 1.59 7.74
N SER A 37 9.67 2.57 6.85
CA SER A 37 10.80 3.24 6.23
C SER A 37 11.11 4.54 6.96
N ARG A 38 12.38 4.96 6.93
CA ARG A 38 12.74 6.27 7.44
C ARG A 38 12.15 7.36 6.52
N PRO A 39 11.51 8.41 7.07
CA PRO A 39 10.85 9.43 6.24
C PRO A 39 11.76 10.09 5.19
N HIS A 40 13.05 10.26 5.48
CA HIS A 40 14.00 10.86 4.55
C HIS A 40 14.26 10.00 3.31
N GLU A 41 14.27 8.67 3.44
CA GLU A 41 14.44 7.78 2.29
C GLU A 41 13.23 7.92 1.34
N MET A 42 12.05 8.09 1.91
CA MET A 42 10.80 8.22 1.16
C MET A 42 10.74 9.54 0.37
N GLN A 43 11.33 10.62 0.89
CA GLN A 43 11.33 11.93 0.22
C GLN A 43 12.05 11.89 -1.13
N SER A 44 13.17 11.17 -1.24
CA SER A 44 13.95 11.08 -2.49
C SER A 44 13.15 10.47 -3.64
N ILE A 45 12.34 9.44 -3.35
CA ILE A 45 11.56 8.72 -4.37
C ILE A 45 10.20 9.36 -4.64
N ARG A 46 9.70 10.17 -3.70
CA ARG A 46 8.38 10.79 -3.75
C ARG A 46 8.18 11.59 -5.04
N THR A 47 9.13 12.44 -5.39
CA THR A 47 9.05 13.30 -6.59
C THR A 47 8.99 12.46 -7.87
N SER A 48 9.85 11.43 -7.98
CA SER A 48 9.84 10.52 -9.14
C SER A 48 8.52 9.75 -9.26
N LEU A 49 7.93 9.33 -8.13
CA LEU A 49 6.66 8.61 -8.15
C LEU A 49 5.47 9.50 -8.49
N GLN A 50 5.44 10.75 -8.02
CA GLN A 50 4.31 11.67 -8.18
C GLN A 50 4.27 12.41 -9.51
N ALA A 51 5.43 12.63 -10.14
CA ALA A 51 5.52 13.44 -11.35
C ALA A 51 5.76 12.60 -12.61
N ALA A 52 5.12 13.03 -13.70
CA ALA A 52 5.59 12.75 -15.05
C ALA A 52 6.86 13.57 -15.32
N PHE A 53 7.64 13.20 -16.35
CA PHE A 53 8.83 13.97 -16.71
C PHE A 53 8.46 15.33 -17.32
N GLU A 54 9.32 16.33 -17.09
CA GLU A 54 9.35 17.69 -17.68
C GLU A 54 8.93 17.75 -19.14
N THR A 55 9.56 16.82 -19.84
CA THR A 55 9.65 16.70 -21.27
C THR A 55 8.43 16.03 -21.87
N LEU A 56 7.94 16.59 -22.98
CA LEU A 56 6.83 16.03 -23.74
C LEU A 56 7.09 14.56 -24.18
N PRO A 57 6.04 13.72 -24.23
CA PRO A 57 6.13 12.38 -24.77
C PRO A 57 6.54 12.41 -26.25
N ALA A 58 7.69 11.80 -26.56
CA ALA A 58 8.19 11.70 -27.94
C ALA A 58 7.54 10.55 -28.74
N ALA A 59 6.98 9.56 -28.03
CA ALA A 59 6.41 8.35 -28.63
C ALA A 59 5.02 8.06 -28.05
N LYS A 60 4.17 7.51 -28.92
CA LYS A 60 2.83 6.99 -28.64
C LYS A 60 2.89 5.61 -27.95
N LEU A 61 1.78 5.13 -27.39
CA LEU A 61 1.64 3.77 -26.84
C LEU A 61 1.32 2.71 -27.91
N GLY A 62 1.50 3.05 -29.18
CA GLY A 62 1.29 2.14 -30.31
C GLY A 62 -0.19 1.76 -30.44
N ILE A 63 -0.49 0.46 -30.44
CA ILE A 63 -1.87 -0.06 -30.58
C ILE A 63 -2.73 0.34 -29.38
N PHE A 64 -2.13 0.51 -28.19
CA PHE A 64 -2.85 0.86 -26.98
C PHE A 64 -3.45 2.28 -27.03
N ASP A 65 -2.85 3.20 -27.80
CA ASP A 65 -3.40 4.55 -28.04
C ASP A 65 -4.67 4.56 -28.91
N ARG A 66 -5.06 3.40 -29.49
CA ARG A 66 -6.34 3.29 -30.22
C ARG A 66 -7.53 3.11 -29.28
N LEU A 67 -7.28 2.81 -28.00
CA LEU A 67 -8.32 2.65 -27.00
C LEU A 67 -8.77 4.03 -26.48
N PRO A 68 -10.08 4.23 -26.24
CA PRO A 68 -10.55 5.35 -25.42
C PRO A 68 -9.86 5.36 -24.06
N VAL A 69 -9.63 6.57 -23.53
CA VAL A 69 -8.88 6.79 -22.29
C VAL A 69 -9.49 6.05 -21.10
N GLU A 70 -10.81 5.88 -21.08
CA GLU A 70 -11.55 5.15 -20.06
C GLU A 70 -11.15 3.67 -20.04
N LEU A 71 -10.99 3.04 -21.20
CA LEU A 71 -10.55 1.65 -21.32
C LEU A 71 -9.08 1.51 -20.94
N MET A 72 -8.25 2.50 -21.28
CA MET A 72 -6.85 2.53 -20.86
C MET A 72 -6.74 2.55 -19.33
N PHE A 73 -7.53 3.39 -18.66
CA PHE A 73 -7.57 3.43 -17.19
C PHE A 73 -8.16 2.15 -16.58
N LEU A 74 -9.14 1.53 -17.23
CA LEU A 74 -9.69 0.24 -16.77
C LEU A 74 -8.61 -0.84 -16.82
N VAL A 75 -7.84 -0.93 -17.91
CA VAL A 75 -6.70 -1.86 -17.99
C VAL A 75 -5.68 -1.56 -16.89
N HIS A 76 -5.29 -0.29 -16.73
CA HIS A 76 -4.35 0.15 -15.67
C HIS A 76 -4.77 -0.26 -14.27
N ARG A 77 -6.08 -0.16 -13.98
CA ARG A 77 -6.64 -0.51 -12.68
C ARG A 77 -6.56 -2.00 -12.38
N ASN A 78 -6.57 -2.84 -13.41
CA ASN A 78 -6.48 -4.30 -13.30
C ASN A 78 -5.04 -4.84 -13.39
N LEU A 79 -4.04 -3.99 -13.61
CA LEU A 79 -2.64 -4.40 -13.52
C LEU A 79 -2.25 -4.61 -12.05
N ASP A 80 -1.52 -5.69 -11.77
CA ASP A 80 -0.81 -5.84 -10.51
C ASP A 80 0.24 -4.73 -10.37
N ILE A 81 0.61 -4.38 -9.15
CA ILE A 81 1.52 -3.25 -8.87
C ILE A 81 2.85 -3.44 -9.61
N ARG A 82 3.38 -4.67 -9.69
CA ARG A 82 4.64 -4.92 -10.42
C ARG A 82 4.47 -4.62 -11.91
N SER A 83 3.43 -5.15 -12.55
CA SER A 83 3.14 -4.89 -13.97
C SER A 83 2.83 -3.41 -14.23
N PHE A 84 2.13 -2.74 -13.32
CA PHE A 84 1.87 -1.29 -13.38
C PHE A 84 3.17 -0.49 -13.41
N PHE A 85 4.13 -0.81 -12.54
CA PHE A 85 5.43 -0.15 -12.52
C PHE A 85 6.29 -0.44 -13.75
N HIS A 86 6.26 -1.68 -14.25
CA HIS A 86 6.91 -2.00 -15.53
C HIS A 86 6.29 -1.21 -16.68
N PHE A 87 4.97 -1.14 -16.76
CA PHE A 87 4.29 -0.33 -17.78
C PHE A 87 4.70 1.15 -17.67
N ARG A 88 4.69 1.71 -16.46
CA ARG A 88 5.10 3.10 -16.19
C ARG A 88 6.53 3.41 -16.68
N GLN A 89 7.39 2.40 -16.76
CA GLN A 89 8.79 2.53 -17.20
C GLN A 89 8.99 2.35 -18.71
N ILE A 90 7.98 1.93 -19.47
CA ILE A 90 8.12 1.66 -20.92
C ILE A 90 8.49 2.94 -21.70
N ASN A 91 7.71 4.01 -21.52
CA ASN A 91 7.97 5.29 -22.17
C ASN A 91 7.32 6.46 -21.38
N ARG A 92 7.54 7.69 -21.86
CA ARG A 92 7.02 8.90 -21.20
C ARG A 92 5.49 8.98 -21.21
N GLN A 93 4.84 8.55 -22.29
CA GLN A 93 3.37 8.54 -22.39
C GLN A 93 2.75 7.55 -21.39
N ALA A 94 3.36 6.38 -21.22
CA ALA A 94 2.96 5.37 -20.25
C ALA A 94 3.09 5.91 -18.83
N ARG A 95 4.14 6.68 -18.55
CA ARG A 95 4.33 7.37 -17.28
C ARG A 95 3.24 8.42 -17.03
N VAL A 96 2.89 9.23 -18.02
CA VAL A 96 1.81 10.23 -17.93
C VAL A 96 0.49 9.53 -17.59
N LEU A 97 0.11 8.51 -18.36
CA LEU A 97 -1.12 7.75 -18.14
C LEU A 97 -1.16 7.13 -16.72
N SER A 98 -0.08 6.46 -16.32
CA SER A 98 0.01 5.82 -15.00
C SER A 98 -0.05 6.83 -13.86
N THR A 99 0.57 8.00 -14.04
CA THR A 99 0.55 9.09 -13.05
C THR A 99 -0.81 9.80 -13.02
N GLY A 100 -1.62 9.69 -14.07
CA GLY A 100 -2.99 10.20 -14.13
C GLY A 100 -4.02 9.36 -13.36
N LEU A 101 -3.69 8.13 -12.96
CA LEU A 101 -4.61 7.27 -12.21
C LEU A 101 -4.83 7.81 -10.78
N HIS A 102 -6.07 8.17 -10.46
CA HIS A 102 -6.43 8.84 -9.20
C HIS A 102 -5.99 8.06 -7.95
N GLU A 103 -6.25 6.75 -7.92
CA GLU A 103 -5.86 5.89 -6.80
C GLU A 103 -4.35 5.90 -6.58
N TYR A 104 -3.58 5.83 -7.68
CA TYR A 104 -2.12 5.89 -7.62
C TYR A 104 -1.62 7.27 -7.15
N GLN A 105 -2.26 8.36 -7.58
CA GLN A 105 -1.91 9.71 -7.11
C GLN A 105 -2.09 9.83 -5.60
N LEU A 106 -3.20 9.34 -5.05
CA LEU A 106 -3.46 9.40 -3.61
C LEU A 106 -2.49 8.52 -2.82
N ILE A 107 -2.22 7.30 -3.29
CA ILE A 107 -1.23 6.41 -2.65
C ILE A 107 0.16 7.05 -2.69
N SER A 108 0.60 7.52 -3.86
CA SER A 108 1.91 8.13 -4.00
C SER A 108 2.05 9.41 -3.19
N LYS A 109 0.96 10.13 -2.92
CA LYS A 109 0.95 11.37 -2.11
C LYS A 109 0.88 11.14 -0.60
N HIS A 110 0.07 10.18 -0.16
CA HIS A 110 -0.31 10.03 1.25
C HIS A 110 0.04 8.66 1.86
N GLY A 111 0.18 7.61 1.04
CA GLY A 111 0.25 6.22 1.47
C GLY A 111 1.47 5.45 0.95
N LEU A 112 2.60 6.12 0.73
CA LEU A 112 3.79 5.50 0.12
C LEU A 112 4.33 4.29 0.87
N GLU A 113 4.22 4.26 2.20
CA GLU A 113 4.63 3.09 2.99
C GLU A 113 3.82 1.83 2.60
N GLY A 114 2.52 2.00 2.34
CA GLY A 114 1.66 0.91 1.87
C GLY A 114 2.08 0.39 0.50
N LEU A 115 2.65 1.23 -0.36
CA LEU A 115 3.17 0.82 -1.67
C LEU A 115 4.55 0.17 -1.57
N ARG A 116 5.39 0.69 -0.67
CA ARG A 116 6.76 0.21 -0.48
C ARG A 116 6.82 -1.19 0.11
N GLY A 117 5.95 -1.52 1.06
CA GLY A 117 5.88 -2.85 1.69
C GLY A 117 5.81 -3.98 0.66
N PRO A 118 4.78 -4.03 -0.20
CA PRO A 118 4.65 -5.05 -1.24
C PRO A 118 5.80 -5.06 -2.25
N LEU A 119 6.32 -3.89 -2.64
CA LEU A 119 7.46 -3.81 -3.57
C LEU A 119 8.74 -4.40 -2.97
N ARG A 120 9.04 -4.11 -1.70
CA ARG A 120 10.28 -4.56 -1.03
C ARG A 120 10.25 -6.03 -0.65
N THR A 121 9.06 -6.56 -0.37
CA THR A 121 8.87 -7.97 0.00
C THR A 121 8.60 -8.87 -1.20
N GLY A 122 8.55 -8.32 -2.41
CA GLY A 122 8.26 -9.08 -3.63
C GLY A 122 6.78 -9.46 -3.81
N LEU A 123 5.88 -8.92 -2.99
CA LEU A 123 4.43 -9.17 -3.02
C LEU A 123 3.66 -8.24 -3.95
N ALA A 124 4.32 -7.29 -4.64
CA ALA A 124 3.67 -6.35 -5.55
C ALA A 124 2.90 -7.03 -6.70
N HIS A 125 3.20 -8.28 -7.03
CA HIS A 125 2.46 -9.04 -8.05
C HIS A 125 1.13 -9.63 -7.55
N CYS A 126 0.89 -9.60 -6.23
CA CYS A 126 -0.31 -10.16 -5.62
C CYS A 126 -1.47 -9.16 -5.53
N PHE A 127 -1.21 -7.87 -5.76
CA PHE A 127 -2.16 -6.80 -5.52
C PHE A 127 -2.20 -5.82 -6.69
N THR A 128 -3.38 -5.28 -6.97
CA THR A 128 -3.54 -4.12 -7.85
C THR A 128 -3.35 -2.81 -7.07
N ILE A 129 -3.25 -1.69 -7.79
CA ILE A 129 -3.30 -0.35 -7.17
C ILE A 129 -4.60 -0.15 -6.39
N THR A 130 -5.72 -0.67 -6.89
CA THR A 130 -7.03 -0.53 -6.22
C THR A 130 -7.11 -1.35 -4.93
N ASP A 131 -6.53 -2.55 -4.90
CA ASP A 131 -6.50 -3.38 -3.69
C ASP A 131 -5.71 -2.71 -2.57
N LEU A 132 -4.66 -1.97 -2.93
CA LEU A 132 -3.90 -1.17 -1.96
C LEU A 132 -4.61 0.16 -1.60
N TYR A 133 -5.32 0.76 -2.54
CA TYR A 133 -6.00 2.04 -2.34
C TYR A 133 -7.11 1.95 -1.29
N ARG A 134 -8.00 0.95 -1.44
CA ARG A 134 -9.16 0.73 -0.56
C ARG A 134 -8.81 0.74 0.94
N PRO A 135 -7.89 -0.11 1.43
CA PRO A 135 -7.53 -0.14 2.85
C PRO A 135 -6.84 1.15 3.30
N LEU A 136 -6.10 1.84 2.43
CA LEU A 136 -5.39 3.07 2.78
C LEU A 136 -6.32 4.26 3.01
N VAL A 137 -7.46 4.32 2.32
CA VAL A 137 -8.46 5.40 2.50
C VAL A 137 -9.51 5.11 3.57
N THR A 138 -9.58 3.87 4.05
CA THR A 138 -10.39 3.53 5.23
C THR A 138 -9.60 3.74 6.51
N ASP A 139 -10.28 4.01 7.62
CA ASP A 139 -9.69 4.06 8.97
C ASP A 139 -10.00 2.80 9.81
N LYS A 140 -10.88 1.93 9.31
CA LYS A 140 -11.41 0.77 10.05
C LYS A 140 -10.58 -0.50 9.84
N CYS A 141 -10.48 -1.30 10.90
CA CYS A 141 -9.99 -2.66 10.90
C CYS A 141 -10.99 -3.57 10.18
N SER A 142 -10.51 -4.40 9.25
CA SER A 142 -11.34 -5.33 8.48
C SER A 142 -12.01 -6.40 9.35
N THR A 143 -11.47 -6.72 10.54
CA THR A 143 -12.03 -7.74 11.43
C THR A 143 -13.03 -7.17 12.44
N CYS A 144 -12.65 -6.13 13.19
CA CYS A 144 -13.45 -5.62 14.31
C CYS A 144 -14.16 -4.28 14.03
N GLY A 145 -13.86 -3.61 12.91
CA GLY A 145 -14.43 -2.30 12.57
C GLY A 145 -13.90 -1.11 13.39
N GLY A 146 -13.08 -1.35 14.43
CA GLY A 146 -12.38 -0.30 15.19
C GLY A 146 -11.24 0.35 14.38
N PHE A 147 -10.50 1.30 14.97
CA PHE A 147 -9.41 1.97 14.26
C PHE A 147 -8.27 1.00 13.89
N GLY A 148 -7.97 0.87 12.60
CA GLY A 148 -6.92 -0.01 12.09
C GLY A 148 -5.66 0.77 11.74
N GLY A 149 -4.71 0.86 12.65
CA GLY A 149 -3.45 1.60 12.44
C GLY A 149 -2.41 0.89 11.57
N LEU A 150 -2.67 -0.35 11.14
CA LEU A 150 -1.71 -1.21 10.45
C LEU A 150 -2.30 -1.71 9.14
N LEU A 151 -1.42 -1.98 8.16
CA LEU A 151 -1.75 -2.66 6.92
C LEU A 151 -1.10 -4.05 6.94
N PHE A 152 -1.91 -5.10 6.95
CA PHE A 152 -1.42 -6.47 6.89
C PHE A 152 -0.93 -6.80 5.48
N LEU A 153 0.37 -7.02 5.38
CA LEU A 153 1.08 -7.06 4.11
C LEU A 153 0.63 -8.20 3.17
N PHE A 154 0.24 -9.36 3.72
CA PHE A 154 -0.09 -10.55 2.92
C PHE A 154 -1.48 -10.53 2.30
N THR A 155 -2.41 -9.73 2.82
CA THR A 155 -3.77 -9.59 2.26
C THR A 155 -4.11 -8.18 1.83
N ALA A 156 -3.20 -7.21 2.07
CA ALA A 156 -3.46 -5.78 1.91
C ALA A 156 -4.73 -5.33 2.67
N GLU A 157 -4.96 -5.86 3.87
CA GLU A 157 -6.10 -5.47 4.71
C GLU A 157 -5.66 -4.54 5.83
N ARG A 158 -6.52 -3.59 6.19
CA ARG A 158 -6.27 -2.73 7.35
C ARG A 158 -6.66 -3.48 8.63
N CYS A 159 -5.81 -3.43 9.66
CA CYS A 159 -6.06 -4.10 10.93
C CYS A 159 -5.61 -3.26 12.14
N CYS A 160 -6.23 -3.49 13.30
CA CYS A 160 -5.73 -2.97 14.57
C CYS A 160 -4.69 -3.92 15.18
N LEU A 161 -3.93 -3.44 16.16
CA LEU A 161 -2.91 -4.27 16.83
C LEU A 161 -3.55 -5.48 17.53
N ASP A 162 -4.66 -5.28 18.22
CA ASP A 162 -5.29 -6.33 19.01
C ASP A 162 -5.75 -7.48 18.11
N CYS A 163 -6.38 -7.17 16.97
CA CYS A 163 -6.75 -8.18 15.98
C CYS A 163 -5.53 -8.85 15.37
N LEU A 164 -4.47 -8.10 15.04
CA LEU A 164 -3.23 -8.67 14.49
C LEU A 164 -2.62 -9.73 15.43
N GLN A 165 -2.69 -9.51 16.76
CA GLN A 165 -2.12 -10.42 17.75
C GLN A 165 -3.04 -11.61 18.10
N SER A 166 -4.35 -11.40 18.13
CA SER A 166 -5.31 -12.39 18.66
C SER A 166 -6.00 -13.21 17.58
N SER A 167 -6.28 -12.61 16.41
CA SER A 167 -7.09 -13.24 15.36
C SER A 167 -6.30 -14.30 14.61
N ALA A 168 -6.92 -15.46 14.40
CA ALA A 168 -6.37 -16.51 13.55
C ALA A 168 -6.17 -16.06 12.09
N HIS A 169 -6.97 -15.07 11.64
CA HIS A 169 -6.93 -14.52 10.27
C HIS A 169 -5.57 -13.92 9.90
N TYR A 170 -4.85 -13.36 10.87
CA TYR A 170 -3.56 -12.71 10.64
C TYR A 170 -2.35 -13.58 11.03
N ARG A 171 -2.57 -14.85 11.41
CA ARG A 171 -1.47 -15.75 11.79
C ARG A 171 -0.67 -16.15 10.56
N VAL A 172 0.63 -15.95 10.62
CA VAL A 172 1.57 -16.38 9.58
C VAL A 172 2.31 -17.60 10.09
N LEU A 173 2.29 -18.68 9.30
CA LEU A 173 3.07 -19.88 9.59
C LEU A 173 4.32 -19.90 8.71
N PRO A 174 5.51 -20.10 9.29
CA PRO A 174 6.71 -20.36 8.50
C PRO A 174 6.50 -21.59 7.60
N PRO A 175 7.04 -21.60 6.36
CA PRO A 175 6.86 -22.70 5.42
C PRO A 175 7.23 -24.08 5.99
N VAL A 176 8.19 -24.13 6.93
CA VAL A 176 8.62 -25.36 7.61
C VAL A 176 7.50 -26.03 8.42
N TYR A 177 6.63 -25.24 9.05
CA TYR A 177 5.50 -25.75 9.83
C TYR A 177 4.29 -26.07 8.95
N PHE A 178 4.16 -25.41 7.79
CA PHE A 178 3.06 -25.67 6.86
C PHE A 178 3.05 -27.14 6.38
N ARG A 179 4.24 -27.73 6.14
CA ARG A 179 4.37 -29.12 5.69
C ARG A 179 3.95 -30.14 6.74
N GLN A 180 4.04 -29.80 8.02
CA GLN A 180 3.68 -30.68 9.13
C GLN A 180 2.19 -30.62 9.47
N SER A 181 1.59 -29.43 9.37
CA SER A 181 0.19 -29.20 9.80
C SER A 181 -0.86 -29.44 8.71
N CYS A 182 -0.49 -29.39 7.42
CA CYS A 182 -1.43 -29.46 6.30
C CYS A 182 -1.16 -30.70 5.42
N THR A 183 -1.26 -31.91 5.97
CA THR A 183 -1.17 -33.17 5.23
C THR A 183 -2.40 -33.47 4.35
N HIS A 184 -3.50 -32.73 4.53
CA HIS A 184 -4.78 -32.94 3.84
C HIS A 184 -5.10 -31.89 2.75
N ILE A 185 -4.26 -30.88 2.54
CA ILE A 185 -4.49 -29.87 1.48
C ILE A 185 -3.80 -30.36 0.20
N SER A 186 -4.60 -30.64 -0.84
CA SER A 186 -4.16 -31.11 -2.15
C SER A 186 -3.09 -30.20 -2.78
N LYS A 187 -2.18 -30.79 -3.57
CA LYS A 187 -0.96 -30.20 -4.15
C LYS A 187 -1.16 -29.04 -5.15
N SER A 188 -2.33 -28.40 -5.21
CA SER A 188 -2.49 -27.12 -5.92
C SER A 188 -1.91 -25.99 -5.05
N ALA A 189 -0.61 -26.05 -4.78
CA ALA A 189 0.07 -25.02 -4.01
C ALA A 189 0.09 -23.71 -4.84
N PRO A 190 -0.28 -22.55 -4.27
CA PRO A 190 0.12 -21.29 -4.85
C PRO A 190 1.66 -21.28 -4.89
N ALA A 191 2.23 -20.85 -6.02
CA ALA A 191 3.67 -20.82 -6.21
C ALA A 191 4.32 -20.10 -5.01
N PRO A 192 5.43 -20.64 -4.44
CA PRO A 192 6.11 -19.97 -3.35
C PRO A 192 6.44 -18.54 -3.79
N ILE A 193 6.19 -17.57 -2.91
CA ILE A 193 6.64 -16.19 -3.08
C ILE A 193 8.16 -16.28 -3.21
N ARG A 194 8.66 -16.28 -4.46
CA ARG A 194 10.08 -16.19 -4.75
C ARG A 194 10.51 -14.79 -4.35
N ALA A 195 10.90 -14.63 -3.10
CA ALA A 195 11.67 -13.50 -2.65
C ALA A 195 13.06 -13.61 -3.32
N SER A 196 13.14 -13.16 -4.57
CA SER A 196 14.41 -12.78 -5.17
C SER A 196 14.90 -11.55 -4.41
N PHE A 197 15.53 -11.75 -3.27
CA PHE A 197 16.49 -10.81 -2.69
C PHE A 197 17.68 -10.75 -3.67
N ALA A 198 17.46 -10.07 -4.79
CA ALA A 198 18.52 -9.67 -5.68
C ALA A 198 18.65 -8.16 -5.54
N ASP A 199 19.82 -7.76 -5.07
CA ASP A 199 20.40 -6.43 -5.15
C ASP A 199 20.35 -5.89 -6.58
N ARG A 200 19.16 -5.52 -7.04
CA ARG A 200 19.00 -4.52 -8.09
C ARG A 200 18.51 -3.27 -7.42
N ALA A 201 19.52 -2.51 -7.00
CA ALA A 201 19.49 -1.09 -6.75
C ALA A 201 18.36 -0.44 -7.54
N TRP A 202 17.40 0.09 -6.81
CA TRP A 202 16.39 0.98 -7.36
C TRP A 202 17.11 2.26 -7.79
N HIS A 203 17.66 2.26 -9.01
CA HIS A 203 17.86 3.49 -9.76
C HIS A 203 16.47 3.98 -10.19
N LEU A 204 15.81 4.65 -9.25
CA LEU A 204 14.73 5.59 -9.52
C LEU A 204 15.29 6.93 -9.98
#